data_AF-D3DCA9-F1
#
_entry.id   AF-D3DCA9-F1
#
_cell.length_a   1.000
_cell.length_b   1.000
_cell.length_c   1.000
_cell.angle_alpha   90.00
_cell.angle_beta   90.00
_cell.angle_gamma   90.00
#
_symmetry.space_group_name_H-M   'P 1'
#
loop_
_entity.id
_entity.type
_entity.pdbx_description
1 polymer ?
#
loop_
_entity_poly.entity_id
_entity_poly.type
_entity_poly.pdbx_seq_one_letter_code
_entity_poly.pdbx_strand_id
1 'polypeptide(L)'
;MVQIAMLLFTVPFGIFIANRRTAYLAAAILFAVVFAVQTVVVAVDTPDDINVLYFVLNAATLAVGLGLTAGGLALGRRRRTRQASGAQSAG
;
A
#
# COMPACT_ATOMS: atom_id res chain seq x y z
N MET A 1 6.06 -2.71 15.96
CA MET A 1 4.99 -1.90 15.32
C MET A 1 5.36 -1.45 13.89
N VAL A 2 5.84 -2.36 13.04
CA VAL A 2 6.27 -2.04 11.65
C VAL A 2 5.13 -2.12 10.63
N GLN A 3 4.15 -3.01 10.86
CA GLN A 3 3.01 -3.23 9.94
C GLN A 3 2.09 -2.00 9.80
N ILE A 4 1.90 -1.23 10.87
CA ILE A 4 1.06 -0.01 10.86
C ILE A 4 1.72 1.09 10.00
N ALA A 5 3.04 1.26 10.10
CA ALA A 5 3.78 2.22 9.27
C ALA A 5 3.68 1.88 7.78
N MET A 6 3.70 0.58 7.46
CA MET A 6 3.52 0.04 6.12
C MET A 6 2.17 0.46 5.51
N LEU A 7 1.09 0.33 6.27
CA LEU A 7 -0.26 0.72 5.83
C LEU A 7 -0.38 2.23 5.58
N LEU A 8 0.32 3.07 6.35
CA LEU A 8 0.29 4.53 6.18
C LEU A 8 0.86 4.98 4.82
N PHE A 9 1.79 4.24 4.22
CA PHE A 9 2.35 4.59 2.91
C PHE A 9 1.49 4.11 1.73
N THR A 10 0.63 3.11 1.90
CA THR A 10 -0.19 2.57 0.80
C THR A 10 -1.26 3.54 0.27
N VAL A 11 -1.76 4.44 1.12
CA VAL A 11 -2.72 5.48 0.79
C VAL A 11 -2.12 6.59 -0.11
N PRO A 12 -0.97 7.22 0.24
CA PRO A 12 -0.36 8.22 -0.63
C PRO A 12 0.04 7.65 -2.00
N PHE A 13 0.49 6.40 -2.12
CA PHE A 13 0.75 5.80 -3.43
C PHE A 13 -0.48 5.79 -4.33
N GLY A 14 -1.65 5.46 -3.80
CA GLY A 14 -2.89 5.50 -4.57
C GLY A 14 -3.31 6.91 -4.96
N ILE A 15 -3.04 7.90 -4.12
CA ILE A 15 -3.42 9.31 -4.37
C ILE A 15 -2.50 9.96 -5.40
N PHE A 16 -1.18 9.78 -5.28
CA PHE A 16 -0.18 10.49 -6.08
C PHE A 16 0.15 9.78 -7.40
N ILE A 17 0.09 8.45 -7.48
CA ILE A 17 0.37 7.72 -8.72
C ILE A 17 -0.89 7.68 -9.60
N ALA A 18 -0.80 8.25 -10.81
CA ALA A 18 -1.92 8.31 -11.73
C ALA A 18 -2.26 6.96 -12.39
N ASN A 19 -1.25 6.13 -12.64
CA ASN A 19 -1.41 4.85 -13.31
C ASN A 19 -1.73 3.73 -12.30
N ARG A 20 -2.88 3.07 -12.48
CA ARG A 20 -3.33 1.95 -11.64
C ARG A 20 -2.30 0.82 -11.55
N ARG A 21 -1.75 0.39 -12.69
CA ARG A 21 -0.78 -0.72 -12.72
C ARG A 21 0.48 -0.37 -11.94
N THR A 22 1.00 0.84 -12.13
CA THR A 22 2.19 1.33 -11.44
C THR A 22 1.94 1.47 -9.94
N ALA A 23 0.76 1.93 -9.51
CA ALA A 23 0.42 2.05 -8.09
C ALA A 23 0.36 0.68 -7.38
N TYR A 24 -0.27 -0.32 -8.00
CA TYR A 24 -0.31 -1.68 -7.45
C TYR A 24 1.06 -2.35 -7.44
N LEU A 25 1.85 -2.20 -8.52
CA LEU A 25 3.22 -2.72 -8.56
C LEU A 25 4.11 -2.08 -7.50
N ALA A 26 4.05 -0.76 -7.33
CA ALA A 26 4.80 -0.05 -6.29
C ALA A 26 4.40 -0.53 -4.89
N ALA A 27 3.09 -0.69 -4.62
CA ALA A 27 2.60 -1.22 -3.34
C ALA A 27 3.07 -2.66 -3.09
N ALA A 28 3.03 -3.53 -4.11
CA ALA A 28 3.48 -4.91 -4.00
C ALA A 28 4.99 -5.02 -3.80
N ILE A 29 5.79 -4.23 -4.53
CA ILE A 29 7.26 -4.19 -4.38
C ILE A 29 7.61 -3.72 -2.98
N LEU A 30 7.01 -2.62 -2.50
CA LEU A 30 7.27 -2.11 -1.17
C LEU A 30 6.91 -3.14 -0.10
N PHE A 31 5.75 -3.81 -0.26
CA PHE A 31 5.34 -4.89 0.64
C PHE A 31 6.36 -6.02 0.66
N ALA A 32 6.82 -6.49 -0.50
CA ALA A 32 7.81 -7.56 -0.59
C ALA A 32 9.13 -7.20 0.11
N VAL A 33 9.60 -5.96 -0.08
CA VAL A 33 10.83 -5.47 0.59
C VAL A 33 10.68 -5.46 2.11
N VAL A 34 9.58 -4.91 2.63
CA VAL A 34 9.36 -4.87 4.08
C VAL A 34 9.14 -6.27 4.65
N PHE A 35 8.39 -7.13 3.95
CA PHE A 35 8.19 -8.51 4.37
C PHE A 35 9.52 -9.26 4.47
N ALA A 36 10.41 -9.12 3.48
CA ALA A 36 11.73 -9.75 3.51
C ALA A 36 12.57 -9.24 4.68
N VAL A 37 12.67 -7.92 4.88
CA VAL A 37 13.44 -7.33 5.98
C VAL A 37 12.86 -7.75 7.34
N GLN A 38 11.54 -7.69 7.50
CA GLN A 38 10.88 -8.09 8.75
C GLN A 38 11.08 -9.59 9.03
N THR A 39 10.99 -10.44 8.01
CA THR A 39 11.18 -11.89 8.19
C THR A 39 12.58 -12.20 8.68
N VAL A 40 13.62 -11.53 8.14
CA VAL A 40 15.00 -11.69 8.61
C VAL A 40 15.14 -11.27 10.08
N VAL A 41 14.58 -10.12 10.47
CA VAL A 41 14.63 -9.66 11.86
C VAL A 41 13.92 -10.63 12.80
N VAL A 42 12.71 -11.07 12.46
CA VAL A 42 11.96 -12.05 13.27
C VAL A 42 12.69 -13.40 13.32
N ALA A 43 13.30 -13.84 12.24
CA ALA A 43 14.07 -15.10 12.22
C ALA A 43 15.30 -15.05 13.15
N VAL A 44 15.89 -13.88 13.35
CA VAL A 44 17.04 -13.68 14.24
C VAL A 44 16.61 -13.57 15.70
N ASP A 45 15.56 -12.80 15.97
CA ASP A 45 15.16 -12.46 17.35
C ASP A 45 14.19 -13.49 17.96
N THR A 46 13.23 -14.00 17.17
CA THR A 46 12.17 -14.93 17.62
C THR A 46 11.79 -15.95 16.54
N PRO A 47 12.67 -16.93 16.22
CA PRO A 47 12.46 -17.86 15.12
C PRO A 47 11.18 -18.73 15.25
N ASP A 48 10.76 -19.06 16.47
CA ASP A 48 9.55 -19.85 16.73
C ASP A 48 8.24 -19.13 16.34
N ASP A 49 8.29 -17.80 16.18
CA ASP A 49 7.15 -17.00 15.75
C ASP A 49 6.87 -17.11 14.24
N ILE A 50 7.80 -17.68 13.45
CA ILE A 50 7.60 -17.95 12.02
C ILE A 50 6.76 -19.21 11.84
N ASN A 51 5.47 -19.08 12.16
CA ASN A 51 4.48 -20.13 12.02
C ASN A 51 3.43 -19.77 10.95
N VAL A 52 2.45 -20.64 10.73
CA VAL A 52 1.40 -20.43 9.71
C VAL A 52 0.65 -19.11 9.93
N LEU A 53 0.41 -18.71 11.19
CA LEU A 53 -0.28 -17.47 11.51
C LEU A 53 0.52 -16.24 11.08
N TYR A 54 1.85 -16.27 11.18
CA TYR A 54 2.73 -15.22 10.66
C TYR A 54 2.48 -14.95 9.16
N PHE A 55 2.42 -16.00 8.35
CA PHE A 55 2.16 -15.86 6.92
C PHE A 55 0.74 -15.37 6.63
N VAL A 56 -0.26 -15.85 7.38
CA VAL A 56 -1.67 -15.42 7.23
C VAL A 56 -1.82 -13.93 7.55
N LEU A 57 -1.22 -13.44 8.63
CA LEU A 57 -1.28 -12.03 9.02
C LEU A 57 -0.58 -11.13 8.00
N ASN A 58 0.54 -11.57 7.44
CA ASN A 58 1.22 -10.83 6.37
C ASN A 58 0.39 -10.80 5.08
N ALA A 59 -0.23 -11.92 4.69
CA ALA A 59 -1.14 -11.95 3.54
C ALA A 59 -2.36 -11.03 3.74
N ALA A 60 -2.94 -11.01 4.94
CA ALA A 60 -4.03 -10.08 5.28
C ALA A 60 -3.57 -8.62 5.20
N THR A 61 -2.36 -8.32 5.67
CA THR A 61 -1.77 -6.97 5.59
C THR A 61 -1.58 -6.52 4.14
N LEU A 62 -1.09 -7.40 3.26
CA LEU A 62 -0.99 -7.12 1.83
C LEU A 62 -2.38 -6.83 1.22
N ALA A 63 -3.38 -7.64 1.55
CA ALA A 63 -4.75 -7.45 1.04
C ALA A 63 -5.32 -6.08 1.46
N VAL A 64 -5.12 -5.69 2.73
CA VAL A 64 -5.53 -4.37 3.23
C VAL A 64 -4.76 -3.26 2.51
N GLY A 65 -3.44 -3.40 2.35
CA GLY A 65 -2.61 -2.42 1.64
C GLY A 65 -3.05 -2.19 0.19
N LEU A 66 -3.35 -3.27 -0.55
CA LEU A 66 -3.88 -3.19 -1.92
C LEU A 66 -5.27 -2.52 -1.95
N GLY A 67 -6.12 -2.80 -0.96
CA GLY A 67 -7.41 -2.14 -0.78
C GLY A 67 -7.27 -0.63 -0.55
N LEU A 68 -6.33 -0.22 0.30
CA LEU A 68 -6.02 1.20 0.55
C LEU A 68 -5.47 1.90 -0.70
N THR A 69 -4.57 1.25 -1.45
CA THR A 69 -4.09 1.77 -2.74
C THR A 69 -5.23 1.94 -3.74
N ALA A 70 -6.18 1.00 -3.80
CA ALA A 70 -7.37 1.11 -4.64
C ALA A 70 -8.27 2.29 -4.23
N GLY A 71 -8.48 2.48 -2.92
CA GLY A 71 -9.20 3.63 -2.36
C GLY A 71 -8.53 4.97 -2.66
N GLY A 72 -7.21 5.06 -2.49
CA GLY A 72 -6.41 6.23 -2.83
C GLY A 72 -6.52 6.58 -4.31
N LEU A 73 -6.49 5.59 -5.21
CA LEU A 73 -6.67 5.77 -6.66
C LEU A 73 -8.05 6.34 -7.00
N ALA A 74 -9.11 5.84 -6.34
CA ALA A 74 -10.45 6.37 -6.52
C ALA A 74 -10.55 7.83 -6.07
N LEU A 75 -9.93 8.17 -4.93
CA LEU A 75 -9.89 9.53 -4.39
C LEU A 75 -9.07 10.48 -5.28
N GLY A 76 -7.89 10.05 -5.75
CA GLY A 76 -7.03 10.81 -6.65
C GLY A 76 -7.68 11.06 -8.01
N ARG A 77 -8.43 10.08 -8.54
CA ARG A 77 -9.27 10.28 -9.75
C ARG A 77 -10.33 11.35 -9.53
N ARG A 78 -11.10 11.28 -8.43
CA ARG A 78 -12.11 12.30 -8.08
C ARG A 78 -11.51 13.70 -7.98
N ARG A 79 -10.32 13.83 -7.36
CA ARG A 79 -9.60 15.11 -7.26
C ARG A 79 -9.20 15.68 -8.63
N ARG A 80 -8.60 14.85 -9.50
CA ARG A 80 -8.20 15.26 -10.86
C ARG A 80 -9.39 15.65 -11.73
N THR A 81 -10.51 14.92 -11.63
CA THR A 81 -11.75 15.27 -12.34
C THR A 81 -12.29 16.62 -11.88
N ARG A 82 -12.32 16.89 -10.57
CA ARG A 82 -12.73 18.22 -10.04
C ARG A 82 -11.83 19.36 -10.51
N GLN A 83 -10.52 19.14 -10.58
CA GLN A 83 -9.57 20.14 -11.10
C GLN A 83 -9.78 20.40 -12.59
N ALA A 84 -9.99 19.35 -13.40
CA ALA A 84 -10.27 19.48 -14.82
C ALA A 84 -11.62 20.17 -15.13
N SER A 85 -12.64 19.94 -14.30
CA SER A 85 -13.94 20.61 -14.42
C SER A 85 -13.89 22.07 -13.97
N GLY A 86 -13.16 22.38 -12.89
CA GLY A 86 -12.98 23.75 -12.41
C GLY A 86 -12.19 24.65 -13.36
N ALA A 87 -11.25 24.07 -14.11
CA ALA A 87 -10.50 24.77 -15.16
C ALA A 87 -11.38 25.12 -16.39
N GLN A 88 -12.39 24.30 -16.71
CA GLN A 88 -13.33 24.56 -17.81
C GLN A 88 -14.39 25.62 -17.48
N SER A 89 -14.70 25.84 -16.21
CA SER A 89 -15.63 26.89 -15.77
C SER A 89 -14.98 28.28 -15.59
N ALA A 90 -13.67 28.39 -15.77
CA ALA A 90 -12.89 29.61 -15.55
C ALA A 90 -12.26 30.21 -16.83
N GLY A 91 -12.52 29.59 -17.99
CA GLY A 91 -12.14 30.11 -19.32
C GLY A 91 -13.39 30.44 -20.13
#